data_AF-A0A8D2HMT0-F1
#
_entry.id   AF-A0A8D2HMT0-F1
#
_cell.length_a   1.000
_cell.length_b   1.000
_cell.length_c   1.000
_cell.angle_alpha   90.00
_cell.angle_beta   90.00
_cell.angle_gamma   90.00
#
_symmetry.space_group_name_H-M   'P 1'
#
loop_
_entity.id
_entity.type
_entity.pdbx_description
1 polymer ?
#
loop_
_entity_poly.entity_id
_entity_poly.type
_entity_poly.pdbx_seq_one_letter_code
_entity_poly.pdbx_strand_id
1 'polypeptide(L)' 'MSILKIHAREIFDSRGNLTVEVDLCTLKGLFRAAVPSGASIGIYEALELQDNDKTRYMEKGTQRNKIRNEKE' A
#
# COMPACT_ATOMS: atom_id res chain seq x y z
N MET A 1 23.91 -0.31 -7.33
CA MET A 1 23.30 -0.17 -5.98
C MET A 1 22.11 -1.11 -5.93
N SER A 2 22.06 -2.07 -4.99
CA SER A 2 21.00 -3.08 -4.93
C SER A 2 19.99 -2.80 -3.81
N ILE A 3 18.75 -3.24 -4.03
CA ILE A 3 17.68 -3.24 -3.02
C ILE A 3 17.90 -4.46 -2.12
N LEU A 4 17.93 -4.25 -0.80
CA LEU A 4 18.16 -5.34 0.16
C LEU A 4 16.84 -5.91 0.67
N LYS A 5 15.87 -5.04 0.97
CA LYS A 5 14.58 -5.43 1.52
C LYS A 5 13.54 -4.38 1.19
N ILE A 6 12.32 -4.86 0.92
CA ILE A 6 11.12 -4.04 0.81
C ILE A 6 10.13 -4.56 1.85
N HIS A 7 9.54 -3.65 2.62
CA HIS A 7 8.49 -3.98 3.57
C HIS A 7 7.33 -3.00 3.40
N ALA A 8 6.11 -3.51 3.24
CA ALA A 8 4.91 -2.70 3.12
C ALA A 8 4.01 -2.90 4.34
N ARG A 9 3.36 -1.82 4.77
CA ARG A 9 2.40 -1.80 5.89
C ARG A 9 1.20 -0.92 5.54
N GLU A 10 0.08 -1.18 6.20
CA GLU A 10 -1.11 -0.34 6.10
C GLU A 10 -1.06 0.74 7.16
N ILE A 11 -1.35 1.98 6.76
CA ILE A 11 -1.45 3.16 7.62
C ILE A 11 -2.75 3.92 7.32
N PHE A 12 -3.14 4.84 8.19
CA PHE A 12 -4.27 5.73 7.94
C PHE A 12 -3.83 7.01 7.24
N ASP A 13 -4.58 7.41 6.22
CA ASP A 13 -4.46 8.73 5.60
C ASP A 13 -5.13 9.82 6.46
N SER A 14 -5.03 11.08 6.03
CA SER A 14 -5.64 12.23 6.73
C SER A 14 -7.17 12.21 6.77
N ARG A 15 -7.83 11.38 5.94
CA ARG A 15 -9.28 11.20 5.86
C ARG A 15 -9.75 9.95 6.62
N GLY A 16 -8.85 9.24 7.29
CA GLY A 16 -9.13 8.01 8.02
C GLY A 16 -9.33 6.77 7.14
N ASN A 17 -8.97 6.81 5.86
CA ASN A 17 -8.94 5.63 5.00
C ASN A 17 -7.60 4.91 5.13
N LEU A 18 -7.59 3.59 4.90
CA LEU A 18 -6.35 2.83 4.85
C LEU A 18 -5.61 3.11 3.54
N THR A 19 -4.31 3.34 3.65
CA THR A 19 -3.36 3.43 2.53
C THR A 19 -2.09 2.64 2.84
N VAL A 20 -1.23 2.48 1.83
CA VAL A 20 0.01 1.71 1.93
C VAL A 20 1.20 2.62 2.16
N GLU A 21 2.05 2.23 3.10
CA GLU A 21 3.39 2.78 3.32
C GLU A 21 4.45 1.70 3.05
N VAL A 22 5.52 2.08 2.37
CA VAL A 22 6.62 1.19 2.00
C VAL A 22 7.94 1.69 2.60
N ASP A 23 8.62 0.78 3.27
CA ASP A 23 10.02 0.88 3.68
C ASP A 23 10.91 0.15 2.69
N LEU A 24 11.90 0.86 2.14
CA LEU A 24 12.91 0.35 1.24
C LEU A 24 14.28 0.45 1.93
N CYS A 25 14.91 -0.70 2.16
CA CYS A 25 16.25 -0.78 2.76
C CYS A 25 17.30 -0.98 1.68
N THR A 26 18.31 -0.12 1.68
CA THR A 26 19.54 -0.27 0.89
C THR A 26 20.77 -0.16 1.78
N LEU A 27 21.96 -0.36 1.23
CA LEU A 27 23.22 -0.12 1.94
C LEU A 27 23.40 1.35 2.39
N LYS A 28 22.64 2.30 1.83
CA LYS A 28 22.66 3.71 2.25
C LYS A 28 21.73 4.00 3.43
N GLY A 29 20.85 3.07 3.80
CA GLY A 29 19.87 3.26 4.86
C GLY A 29 18.44 2.93 4.43
N LEU A 30 17.50 3.40 5.25
CA LEU A 30 16.07 3.17 5.11
C LEU A 30 15.40 4.38 4.46
N PHE A 31 14.61 4.12 3.42
CA PHE A 31 13.82 5.10 2.70
C PHE A 31 12.34 4.74 2.87
N ARG A 32 11.50 5.73 3.19
CA ARG A 32 10.07 5.52 3.45
C ARG A 32 9.23 6.37 2.52
N ALA A 33 8.17 5.79 1.98
CA ALA A 33 7.20 6.48 1.15
C ALA A 33 5.78 5.99 1.46
N ALA A 34 4.83 6.91 1.57
CA ALA A 34 3.41 6.62 1.71
C ALA A 34 2.66 7.04 0.45
N VAL A 35 1.71 6.20 0.02
CA VAL A 35 0.87 6.48 -1.15
C VAL A 35 -0.34 7.30 -0.69
N PRO A 36 -0.66 8.45 -1.33
CA PRO A 36 -1.88 9.18 -1.02
C PRO A 36 -3.11 8.40 -1.53
N SER A 37 -4.27 8.54 -0.89
CA SER A 37 -5.49 7.88 -1.36
C SER A 37 -6.06 8.56 -2.62
N GLY A 38 -6.13 7.81 -3.71
CA GLY A 38 -6.78 8.21 -4.97
C GLY A 38 -8.28 7.89 -5.02
N ALA A 39 -8.90 8.19 -6.16
CA ALA A 39 -10.28 7.81 -6.46
C ALA A 39 -10.28 6.75 -7.57
N SER A 40 -10.54 5.49 -7.24
CA SER A 40 -10.50 4.36 -8.19
C SER A 40 -11.71 4.29 -9.15
N ILE A 41 -12.12 5.42 -9.76
CA ILE A 41 -13.31 5.53 -10.62
C ILE A 41 -12.96 6.08 -12.02
N GLY A 42 -11.76 6.64 -12.21
CA GLY A 42 -11.33 7.19 -13.51
C GLY A 42 -11.00 6.10 -14.54
N ILE A 43 -11.51 6.25 -15.76
CA ILE A 43 -11.24 5.32 -16.89
C ILE A 43 -9.80 5.43 -17.45
N TYR A 44 -9.09 6.51 -17.13
CA TYR A 44 -7.72 6.77 -17.60
C TYR A 44 -6.70 6.84 -16.44
N GLU A 45 -7.15 6.67 -15.20
CA GLU A 45 -6.28 6.74 -14.03
C GLU A 45 -5.73 5.35 -13.68
N ALA A 46 -4.54 5.31 -13.08
CA ALA A 46 -4.05 4.09 -12.49
C ALA A 46 -4.95 3.72 -11.30
N LEU A 47 -5.62 2.57 -11.40
CA LEU A 47 -6.55 2.10 -10.39
C LEU A 47 -5.80 1.52 -9.19
N GLU A 48 -6.06 2.07 -8.00
CA GLU A 48 -5.62 1.48 -6.75
C GLU A 48 -6.45 0.24 -6.44
N LEU A 49 -5.77 -0.86 -6.09
CA LEU A 49 -6.43 -2.11 -5.73
C LEU A 49 -6.98 -1.98 -4.29
N GLN A 50 -8.26 -2.29 -4.12
CA GLN A 50 -8.96 -2.26 -2.83
C GLN A 50 -9.53 -3.65 -2.55
N ASP A 51 -9.61 -4.01 -1.27
CA ASP A 51 -9.94 -5.36 -0.85
C ASP A 51 -11.41 -5.72 -1.05
N ASN A 52 -12.28 -4.72 -1.19
CA ASN A 52 -13.74 -4.88 -1.30
C ASN A 52 -14.32 -5.84 -0.22
N ASP A 53 -13.61 -6.01 0.90
CA ASP A 53 -14.04 -6.87 2.00
C ASP A 53 -14.98 -6.06 2.89
N LYS A 54 -16.28 -6.37 2.79
CA LYS A 54 -17.37 -5.67 3.46
C LYS A 54 -17.28 -5.69 4.99
N THR A 55 -16.50 -6.61 5.53
CA THR A 55 -16.35 -6.81 6.97
C THR A 55 -15.22 -5.99 7.57
N ARG A 56 -14.32 -5.42 6.76
CA ARG A 56 -13.15 -4.65 7.22
C ARG A 56 -13.17 -3.23 6.69
N TYR A 57 -13.06 -2.26 7.60
CA TYR A 57 -12.81 -0.85 7.30
C TYR A 57 -13.72 -0.25 6.20
N MET A 58 -15.03 -0.51 6.28
CA MET A 58 -16.02 0.06 5.36
C MET A 58 -15.70 -0.21 3.87
N GLU A 59 -15.36 -1.45 3.50
CA GLU A 59 -15.00 -1.87 2.13
C GLU A 59 -13.68 -1.28 1.58
N LYS A 60 -12.98 -0.43 2.34
CA LYS A 60 -11.74 0.26 1.96
C LYS A 60 -10.47 -0.40 2.52
N GLY A 61 -10.53 -1.70 2.78
CA GLY A 61 -9.34 -2.46 3.14
C GLY A 61 -8.29 -2.44 2.02
N THR A 62 -7.02 -2.47 2.38
CA THR A 62 -5.89 -2.57 1.44
C THR A 62 -4.99 -3.79 1.74
N GLN A 63 -5.52 -4.82 2.41
CA GLN A 63 -4.80 -6.06 2.68
C GLN A 63 -4.43 -6.88 1.45
N ARG A 64 -5.17 -6.81 0.33
CA ARG A 64 -4.75 -7.32 -0.98
C ARG A 64 -3.64 -6.48 -1.60
N ASN A 65 -3.47 -5.22 -1.19
CA ASN A 65 -2.24 -4.46 -1.48
C ASN A 65 -1.06 -4.89 -0.61
N LYS A 66 -1.25 -5.80 0.36
CA LYS A 66 -0.11 -6.62 0.78
C LYS A 66 0.30 -7.39 -0.44
N ILE A 67 1.39 -6.91 -1.03
CA ILE A 67 2.30 -7.66 -1.86
C ILE A 67 2.33 -9.06 -1.25
N ARG A 68 1.66 -10.02 -1.91
CA ARG A 68 1.82 -11.45 -1.66
C ARG A 68 3.27 -11.77 -2.02
N ASN A 69 4.18 -11.38 -1.14
CA ASN A 69 5.46 -12.02 -0.96
C ASN A 69 5.23 -13.12 0.08
N GLU A 70 4.26 -13.99 -0.21
CA GLU A 70 4.30 -15.32 0.39
C GLU A 70 5.48 -16.02 -0.29
N LYS A 71 6.42 -16.39 0.57
CA LYS A 71 7.63 -17.12 0.23
C LYS A 71 7.28 -18.37 -0.59
N GLU A 72 7.77 -18.42 -1.82
CA GLU A 72 8.63 -19.47 -2.37
C GLU A 72 9.36 -18.93 -3.61
#